data_AF-A0A7S0HBG6-F1
#
_entry.id   AF-A0A7S0HBG6-F1
#
_cell.length_a   1.000
_cell.length_b   1.000
_cell.length_c   1.000
_cell.angle_alpha   90.00
_cell.angle_beta   90.00
_cell.angle_gamma   90.00
#
_symmetry.space_group_name_H-M   'P 1'
#
loop_
_entity.id
_entity.type
_entity.pdbx_description
1 polymer ?
#
loop_
_entity_poly.entity_id
_entity_poly.type
_entity_poly.pdbx_seq_one_letter_code
_entity_poly.pdbx_strand_id
1 'polypeptide(L)'
;DIYDDFMGLDDSGASVPLGLDEKEKLYLECLDSFYNEGGKAVLPDNKYEQLKVDLEFSESRIMTYSKNEIRYLLANKRFKMGKPVLTDDEYNALRLQLKKDGSSVAMHDAPRCDADSGVCKMDMRVDKGKTRLLYLPGWAGGLLVFSEISFWTLHIDPLLSILLGVVPVYFFADFFTTKIFAQQPLVVTSPCPKCSALITVYFGDLLSVQTEAWIPKAAGPPMPQIEAICGSCKETLIADRDNMIIATLPMKK
;
A
#
# COMPACT_ATOMS: atom_id res chain seq x y z
N ASP A 1 -25.68 28.49 10.33
CA ASP A 1 -24.66 28.05 11.28
C ASP A 1 -23.64 27.20 10.56
N ILE A 2 -22.37 27.18 10.98
CA ILE A 2 -21.34 26.32 10.34
C ILE A 2 -21.63 24.82 10.60
N TYR A 3 -22.48 24.53 11.60
CA TYR A 3 -22.92 23.20 12.00
C TYR A 3 -24.22 22.73 11.35
N ASP A 4 -24.83 23.54 10.46
CA ASP A 4 -25.98 23.08 9.70
C ASP A 4 -25.52 22.16 8.57
N ASP A 5 -26.32 21.15 8.21
CA ASP A 5 -26.06 20.28 7.06
C ASP A 5 -25.79 21.09 5.78
N PHE A 6 -24.83 20.65 4.96
CA PHE A 6 -24.59 21.30 3.68
C PHE A 6 -25.75 21.02 2.72
N MET A 7 -26.46 22.08 2.34
CA MET A 7 -27.57 22.05 1.39
C MET A 7 -27.13 22.56 0.02
N GLY A 8 -27.49 21.82 -1.03
CA GLY A 8 -27.33 22.24 -2.42
C GLY A 8 -28.41 23.24 -2.84
N LEU A 9 -28.21 23.89 -3.99
CA LEU A 9 -29.24 24.71 -4.63
C LEU A 9 -29.80 23.94 -5.82
N ASP A 10 -31.13 23.84 -5.94
CA ASP A 10 -31.78 23.32 -7.14
C ASP A 10 -31.83 24.39 -8.26
N ASP A 11 -32.33 24.01 -9.44
CA ASP A 11 -32.55 24.93 -10.58
C ASP A 11 -33.52 26.09 -10.23
N SER A 12 -34.25 25.96 -9.13
CA SER A 12 -35.21 26.92 -8.57
C SER A 12 -34.60 27.85 -7.51
N GLY A 13 -33.35 27.64 -7.10
CA GLY A 13 -32.67 28.35 -6.00
C GLY A 13 -33.12 27.94 -4.59
N ALA A 14 -33.88 26.87 -4.44
CA ALA A 14 -34.26 26.28 -3.16
C ALA A 14 -33.16 25.36 -2.61
N SER A 15 -32.99 25.36 -1.28
CA SER A 15 -32.00 24.54 -0.59
C SER A 15 -32.48 23.08 -0.47
N VAL A 16 -31.77 22.15 -1.11
CA VAL A 16 -32.10 20.71 -1.11
C VAL A 16 -31.01 19.93 -0.39
N PRO A 17 -31.34 18.93 0.46
CA PRO A 17 -30.33 18.05 1.04
C PRO A 17 -29.67 17.21 -0.06
N LEU A 18 -28.35 17.35 -0.18
CA LEU A 18 -27.54 16.57 -1.11
C LEU A 18 -27.21 15.20 -0.52
N GLY A 19 -27.13 14.17 -1.36
CA GLY A 19 -26.61 12.87 -0.97
C GLY A 19 -25.12 12.95 -0.61
N LEU A 20 -24.62 12.00 0.20
CA LEU A 20 -23.20 11.93 0.57
C LEU A 20 -22.29 11.87 -0.65
N ASP A 21 -22.65 11.06 -1.65
CA ASP A 21 -21.91 10.92 -2.91
C ASP A 21 -21.79 12.24 -3.70
N GLU A 22 -22.84 13.07 -3.64
CA GLU A 22 -22.87 14.37 -4.33
C GLU A 22 -22.00 15.39 -3.60
N LYS A 23 -22.03 15.40 -2.27
CA LYS A 23 -21.15 16.21 -1.43
C LYS A 23 -19.67 15.84 -1.66
N GLU A 24 -19.36 14.55 -1.73
CA GLU A 24 -18.03 14.02 -2.05
C GLU A 24 -17.55 14.45 -3.44
N LYS A 25 -18.41 14.38 -4.46
CA LYS A 25 -18.11 14.83 -5.81
C LYS A 25 -17.85 16.33 -5.87
N LEU A 26 -18.66 17.13 -5.16
CA LEU A 26 -18.52 18.58 -5.07
C LEU A 26 -17.20 18.97 -4.42
N TYR A 27 -16.83 18.29 -3.33
CA TYR A 27 -15.54 18.48 -2.66
C TYR A 27 -14.36 18.20 -3.59
N LEU A 28 -14.37 17.07 -4.32
CA LEU A 28 -13.34 16.78 -5.31
C LEU A 28 -13.30 17.80 -6.45
N GLU A 29 -14.44 18.36 -6.84
CA GLU A 29 -14.50 19.43 -7.84
C GLU A 29 -13.88 20.74 -7.35
N CYS A 30 -14.12 21.12 -6.09
CA CYS A 30 -13.43 22.25 -5.47
C CYS A 30 -11.91 22.07 -5.42
N LEU A 31 -11.44 20.88 -5.05
CA LEU A 31 -10.01 20.59 -5.02
C LEU A 31 -9.41 20.63 -6.43
N ASP A 32 -10.11 20.06 -7.40
CA ASP A 32 -9.69 20.04 -8.80
C ASP A 32 -9.54 21.45 -9.38
N SER A 33 -10.55 22.31 -9.17
CA SER A 33 -10.54 23.69 -9.66
C SER A 33 -9.45 24.52 -8.96
N PHE A 34 -9.26 24.32 -7.65
CA PHE A 34 -8.26 25.04 -6.89
C PHE A 34 -6.83 24.74 -7.37
N TYR A 35 -6.49 23.45 -7.53
CA TYR A 35 -5.14 23.04 -7.89
C TYR A 35 -4.83 23.18 -9.38
N ASN A 36 -5.81 22.97 -10.27
CA ASN A 36 -5.55 22.87 -11.71
C ASN A 36 -6.03 24.09 -12.52
N GLU A 37 -6.91 24.94 -11.98
CA GLU A 37 -7.46 26.11 -12.68
C GLU A 37 -6.97 27.44 -12.07
N GLY A 38 -5.85 27.41 -11.35
CA GLY A 38 -5.20 28.62 -10.82
C GLY A 38 -5.97 29.27 -9.67
N GLY A 39 -6.58 28.50 -8.79
CA GLY A 39 -7.28 29.01 -7.61
C GLY A 39 -8.73 29.43 -7.85
N LYS A 40 -9.37 28.93 -8.91
CA LYS A 40 -10.80 29.19 -9.14
C LYS A 40 -11.64 28.51 -8.05
N ALA A 41 -12.24 29.32 -7.18
CA ALA A 41 -13.17 28.84 -6.15
C ALA A 41 -14.55 28.57 -6.77
N VAL A 42 -14.98 27.31 -6.77
CA VAL A 42 -16.33 26.90 -7.22
C VAL A 42 -17.39 27.29 -6.18
N LEU A 43 -17.01 27.30 -4.90
CA LEU A 43 -17.84 27.69 -3.77
C LEU A 43 -17.18 28.82 -2.98
N PRO A 44 -17.97 29.70 -2.33
CA PRO A 44 -17.42 30.66 -1.39
C PRO A 44 -16.85 29.94 -0.17
N ASP A 45 -15.79 30.52 0.43
CA ASP A 45 -15.02 29.90 1.53
C ASP A 45 -15.89 29.39 2.69
N ASN A 46 -16.92 30.16 3.09
CA ASN A 46 -17.86 29.74 4.14
C ASN A 46 -18.59 28.43 3.79
N LYS A 47 -19.05 28.30 2.53
CA LYS A 47 -19.74 27.10 2.07
C LYS A 47 -18.79 25.92 1.89
N TYR A 48 -17.54 26.17 1.53
CA TYR A 48 -16.51 25.14 1.46
C TYR A 48 -16.17 24.58 2.84
N GLU A 49 -15.98 25.45 3.85
CA GLU A 49 -15.73 25.00 5.23
C GLU A 49 -16.95 24.25 5.80
N GLN A 50 -18.17 24.69 5.51
CA GLN A 50 -19.39 23.96 5.88
C GLN A 50 -19.42 22.55 5.26
N LEU A 51 -19.14 22.43 3.96
CA LEU A 51 -19.06 21.15 3.25
C LEU A 51 -17.98 20.24 3.84
N LYS A 52 -16.82 20.80 4.18
CA LYS A 52 -15.71 20.06 4.77
C LYS A 52 -16.08 19.51 6.15
N VAL A 53 -16.63 20.35 7.03
CA VAL A 53 -17.07 19.93 8.37
C VAL A 53 -18.12 18.82 8.27
N ASP A 54 -19.13 19.00 7.42
CA ASP A 54 -20.17 18.00 7.17
C ASP A 54 -19.58 16.67 6.67
N LEU A 55 -18.63 16.72 5.74
CA LEU A 55 -17.93 15.53 5.25
C LEU A 55 -17.06 14.86 6.33
N GLU A 56 -16.42 15.62 7.23
CA GLU A 56 -15.64 15.09 8.36
C GLU A 56 -16.52 14.37 9.39
N PHE A 57 -17.75 14.85 9.60
CA PHE A 57 -18.72 14.21 10.50
C PHE A 57 -19.49 13.06 9.84
N SER A 58 -19.55 13.04 8.51
CA SER A 58 -20.08 11.93 7.74
C SER A 58 -19.07 10.78 7.60
N GLU A 59 -19.54 9.57 7.29
CA GLU A 59 -18.67 8.42 6.97
C GLU A 59 -18.03 8.54 5.56
N SER A 60 -17.53 9.72 5.20
CA SER A 60 -16.90 9.96 3.89
C SER A 60 -15.54 9.28 3.81
N ARG A 61 -15.32 8.50 2.75
CA ARG A 61 -14.02 7.89 2.48
C ARG A 61 -12.99 8.92 1.99
N ILE A 62 -13.45 9.97 1.30
CA ILE A 62 -12.57 10.95 0.66
C ILE A 62 -11.81 11.76 1.71
N MET A 63 -12.42 12.05 2.86
CA MET A 63 -11.77 12.77 3.95
C MET A 63 -10.64 11.97 4.60
N THR A 64 -10.66 10.64 4.49
CA THR A 64 -9.59 9.78 5.00
C THR A 64 -8.41 9.64 4.03
N TYR A 65 -8.56 10.07 2.79
CA TYR A 65 -7.53 9.92 1.77
C TYR A 65 -6.36 10.88 1.98
N SER A 66 -5.17 10.35 1.77
CA SER A 66 -3.95 11.13 1.71
C SER A 66 -3.93 12.05 0.48
N LYS A 67 -3.09 13.08 0.55
CA LYS A 67 -2.86 14.01 -0.58
C LYS A 67 -2.51 13.29 -1.89
N ASN A 68 -1.75 12.21 -1.82
CA ASN A 68 -1.33 11.44 -2.99
C ASN A 68 -2.49 10.64 -3.61
N GLU A 69 -3.37 10.09 -2.79
CA GLU A 69 -4.58 9.38 -3.24
C GLU A 69 -5.55 10.34 -3.93
N ILE A 70 -5.77 11.52 -3.33
CA ILE A 70 -6.58 12.58 -3.93
C ILE A 70 -5.97 13.02 -5.26
N ARG A 71 -4.65 13.24 -5.33
CA ARG A 71 -3.95 13.59 -6.57
C ARG A 71 -4.15 12.52 -7.65
N TYR A 72 -4.09 11.24 -7.30
CA TYR A 72 -4.31 10.13 -8.22
C TYR A 72 -5.76 10.08 -8.73
N LEU A 73 -6.76 10.30 -7.86
CA LEU A 73 -8.17 10.41 -8.25
C LEU A 73 -8.42 11.57 -9.20
N LEU A 74 -7.87 12.75 -8.89
CA LEU A 74 -7.97 13.94 -9.73
C LEU A 74 -7.32 13.72 -11.09
N ALA A 75 -6.13 13.10 -11.13
CA ALA A 75 -5.46 12.75 -12.38
C ALA A 75 -6.33 11.83 -13.26
N ASN A 76 -6.95 10.80 -12.67
CA ASN A 76 -7.87 9.89 -13.37
C ASN A 76 -9.12 10.61 -13.90
N LYS A 77 -9.73 11.49 -13.10
CA LYS A 77 -10.88 12.32 -13.50
C LYS A 77 -10.51 13.19 -14.70
N ARG A 78 -9.40 13.92 -14.61
CA ARG A 78 -8.88 14.83 -15.62
C ARG A 78 -8.48 14.13 -16.92
N PHE A 79 -7.88 12.95 -16.82
CA PHE A 79 -7.58 12.09 -17.97
C PHE A 79 -8.87 11.69 -18.72
N LYS A 80 -9.93 11.28 -18.01
CA LYS A 80 -11.24 10.99 -18.63
C LYS A 80 -11.89 12.22 -19.28
N MET A 81 -11.61 13.42 -18.76
CA MET A 81 -12.08 14.69 -19.34
C MET A 81 -11.20 15.18 -20.52
N GLY A 82 -10.16 14.44 -20.92
CA GLY A 82 -9.25 14.82 -22.00
C GLY A 82 -8.27 15.93 -21.65
N LYS A 83 -8.12 16.28 -20.36
CA LYS A 83 -7.20 17.32 -19.87
C LYS A 83 -6.16 16.71 -18.91
N PRO A 84 -5.19 15.91 -19.38
CA PRO A 84 -4.23 15.26 -18.50
C PRO A 84 -3.40 16.29 -17.73
N VAL A 85 -3.23 16.07 -16.42
CA VAL A 85 -2.45 16.95 -15.51
C VAL A 85 -1.07 16.37 -15.20
N LEU A 86 -0.94 15.04 -15.26
CA LEU A 86 0.30 14.32 -15.01
C LEU A 86 0.84 13.74 -16.32
N THR A 87 2.16 13.63 -16.41
CA THR A 87 2.81 12.82 -17.45
C THR A 87 2.65 11.33 -17.14
N ASP A 88 2.82 10.47 -18.15
CA ASP A 88 2.69 9.02 -17.97
C ASP A 88 3.69 8.46 -16.94
N ASP A 89 4.92 8.98 -16.93
CA ASP A 89 5.96 8.56 -15.98
C ASP A 89 5.61 8.96 -14.54
N GLU A 90 5.15 10.20 -14.34
CA GLU A 90 4.69 10.68 -13.03
C GLU A 90 3.48 9.91 -12.53
N TYR A 91 2.54 9.61 -13.43
CA TYR A 91 1.36 8.83 -13.10
C TYR A 91 1.72 7.40 -12.68
N ASN A 92 2.63 6.75 -13.42
CA ASN A 92 3.09 5.41 -13.10
C ASN A 92 3.87 5.37 -11.77
N ALA A 93 4.73 6.37 -11.51
CA ALA A 93 5.44 6.49 -10.24
C ALA A 93 4.48 6.70 -9.05
N LEU A 94 3.49 7.59 -9.20
CA LEU A 94 2.47 7.83 -8.17
C LEU A 94 1.64 6.57 -7.91
N ARG A 95 1.20 5.89 -8.96
CA ARG A 95 0.46 4.62 -8.86
C ARG A 95 1.28 3.57 -8.13
N LEU A 96 2.57 3.45 -8.44
CA LEU A 96 3.43 2.47 -7.80
C LEU A 96 3.65 2.77 -6.32
N GLN A 97 3.84 4.04 -5.98
CA GLN A 97 3.96 4.48 -4.59
C GLN A 97 2.70 4.12 -3.80
N LEU A 98 1.51 4.45 -4.32
CA LEU A 98 0.23 4.13 -3.68
C LEU A 98 0.02 2.62 -3.49
N LYS A 99 0.49 1.79 -4.43
CA LYS A 99 0.49 0.33 -4.28
C LYS A 99 1.42 -0.15 -3.17
N LYS A 100 2.62 0.42 -3.04
CA LYS A 100 3.55 0.08 -1.95
C LYS A 100 3.01 0.49 -0.59
N ASP A 101 2.31 1.63 -0.54
CA ASP A 101 1.69 2.15 0.68
C ASP A 101 0.44 1.35 1.11
N GLY A 102 -0.11 0.54 0.20
CA GLY A 102 -1.30 -0.28 0.47
C GLY A 102 -2.62 0.48 0.30
N SER A 103 -2.62 1.57 -0.48
CA SER A 103 -3.80 2.38 -0.75
C SER A 103 -4.91 1.57 -1.42
N SER A 104 -6.13 1.66 -0.89
CA SER A 104 -7.31 1.04 -1.48
C SER A 104 -7.75 1.70 -2.79
N VAL A 105 -7.30 2.93 -3.06
CA VAL A 105 -7.70 3.70 -4.25
C VAL A 105 -6.95 3.24 -5.50
N ALA A 106 -5.67 2.88 -5.36
CA ALA A 106 -4.84 2.44 -6.49
C ALA A 106 -4.88 0.92 -6.71
N MET A 107 -5.26 0.15 -5.68
CA MET A 107 -5.35 -1.30 -5.72
C MET A 107 -6.70 -1.78 -6.27
N HIS A 108 -6.68 -2.85 -7.04
CA HIS A 108 -7.89 -3.52 -7.51
C HIS A 108 -8.27 -4.66 -6.57
N ASP A 109 -9.52 -4.68 -6.11
CA ASP A 109 -10.05 -5.77 -5.29
C ASP A 109 -10.42 -7.03 -6.11
N ALA A 110 -10.49 -6.90 -7.44
CA ALA A 110 -10.87 -7.98 -8.36
C ALA A 110 -9.81 -8.21 -9.44
N PRO A 111 -9.62 -9.47 -9.91
CA PRO A 111 -8.63 -9.77 -10.93
C PRO A 111 -9.04 -9.16 -12.27
N ARG A 112 -8.06 -8.60 -12.99
CA ARG A 112 -8.25 -8.10 -14.36
C ARG A 112 -7.64 -9.10 -15.32
N CYS A 113 -8.49 -9.77 -16.07
CA CYS A 113 -8.08 -10.71 -17.11
C CYS A 113 -8.15 -10.02 -18.47
N ASP A 114 -7.06 -10.11 -19.21
CA ASP A 114 -7.04 -9.75 -20.61
C ASP A 114 -7.52 -10.95 -21.43
N ALA A 115 -8.56 -10.75 -22.23
CA ALA A 115 -9.19 -11.79 -23.02
C ALA A 115 -8.27 -12.29 -24.16
N ASP A 116 -7.40 -11.42 -24.68
CA ASP A 116 -6.58 -11.74 -25.84
C ASP A 116 -5.31 -12.52 -25.46
N SER A 117 -4.70 -12.16 -24.32
CA SER A 117 -3.51 -12.84 -23.79
C SER A 117 -3.84 -14.00 -22.84
N GLY A 118 -5.08 -14.06 -22.33
CA GLY A 118 -5.47 -15.00 -21.29
C GLY A 118 -4.75 -14.78 -19.95
N VAL A 119 -4.04 -13.65 -19.79
CA VAL A 119 -3.29 -13.32 -18.58
C VAL A 119 -4.19 -12.59 -17.61
N CYS A 120 -4.39 -13.19 -16.44
CA CYS A 120 -5.10 -12.55 -15.33
C CYS A 120 -4.09 -11.96 -14.34
N LYS A 121 -4.28 -10.67 -14.02
CA LYS A 121 -3.43 -9.90 -13.11
C LYS A 121 -4.20 -9.50 -11.85
N MET A 122 -3.53 -9.52 -10.72
CA MET A 122 -4.06 -9.09 -9.42
C MET A 122 -2.99 -8.29 -8.66
N ASP A 123 -3.41 -7.27 -7.90
CA ASP A 123 -2.49 -6.49 -7.07
C ASP A 123 -2.16 -7.23 -5.77
N MET A 124 -0.90 -7.13 -5.33
CA MET A 124 -0.41 -7.75 -4.11
C MET A 124 -0.43 -6.76 -2.94
N ARG A 125 -0.82 -7.21 -1.75
CA ARG A 125 -0.85 -6.40 -0.52
C ARG A 125 0.30 -6.78 0.39
N VAL A 126 0.95 -5.80 1.00
CA VAL A 126 2.04 -6.07 1.96
C VAL A 126 1.45 -6.59 3.27
N ASP A 127 1.87 -7.79 3.70
CA ASP A 127 1.47 -8.37 4.96
C ASP A 127 2.42 -7.89 6.07
N LYS A 128 2.03 -6.80 6.73
CA LYS A 128 2.80 -6.23 7.85
C LYS A 128 2.88 -7.19 9.04
N GLY A 129 1.88 -8.04 9.25
CA GLY A 129 1.84 -9.00 10.35
C GLY A 129 2.90 -10.09 10.17
N LYS A 130 2.90 -10.75 9.01
CA LYS A 130 3.90 -11.78 8.68
C LYS A 130 5.30 -11.21 8.52
N THR A 131 5.42 -10.00 7.97
CA THR A 131 6.72 -9.32 7.89
C THR A 131 7.28 -9.04 9.28
N ARG A 132 6.47 -8.55 10.23
CA ARG A 132 6.90 -8.35 11.63
C ARG A 132 7.28 -9.66 12.32
N LEU A 133 6.56 -10.75 12.05
CA LEU A 133 6.87 -12.07 12.60
C LEU A 133 8.29 -12.54 12.23
N LEU A 134 8.79 -12.12 11.07
CA LEU A 134 10.12 -12.48 10.60
C LEU A 134 11.25 -11.84 11.44
N TYR A 135 10.98 -10.72 12.10
CA TYR A 135 11.93 -10.05 13.00
C TYR A 135 11.96 -10.65 14.41
N LEU A 136 11.01 -11.55 14.74
CA LEU A 136 10.87 -12.12 16.07
C LEU A 136 12.12 -12.90 16.54
N PRO A 137 12.75 -13.74 15.70
CA PRO A 137 13.98 -14.44 16.09
C PRO A 137 15.14 -13.48 16.41
N GLY A 138 15.29 -12.39 15.64
CA GLY A 138 16.30 -11.37 15.87
C GLY A 138 16.08 -10.62 17.19
N TRP A 139 14.83 -10.30 17.50
CA TRP A 139 14.45 -9.71 18.79
C TRP A 139 14.69 -10.66 19.97
N ALA A 140 14.25 -11.91 19.86
CA ALA A 140 14.41 -12.90 20.92
C ALA A 140 15.90 -13.18 21.21
N GLY A 141 16.70 -13.40 20.16
CA GLY A 141 18.14 -13.60 20.30
C GLY A 141 18.86 -12.35 20.82
N GLY A 142 18.52 -11.17 20.29
CA GLY A 142 19.12 -9.91 20.72
C GLY A 142 18.83 -9.56 22.17
N LEU A 143 17.59 -9.76 22.63
CA LEU A 143 17.21 -9.51 24.03
C LEU A 143 17.98 -10.43 24.99
N LEU A 144 18.08 -11.73 24.67
CA LEU A 144 18.82 -12.68 25.52
C LEU A 144 20.30 -12.34 25.59
N VAL A 145 20.92 -12.03 24.46
CA VAL A 145 22.35 -11.66 24.42
C VAL A 145 22.59 -10.35 25.17
N PHE A 146 21.71 -9.35 24.99
CA PHE A 146 21.83 -8.08 25.68
C PHE A 146 21.65 -8.21 27.20
N SER A 147 20.72 -9.07 27.66
CA SER A 147 20.50 -9.30 29.09
C SER A 147 21.71 -9.95 29.75
N GLU A 148 22.31 -10.96 29.14
CA GLU A 148 23.51 -11.62 29.66
C GLU A 148 24.70 -10.65 29.70
N ILE A 149 24.92 -9.89 28.62
CA ILE A 149 26.03 -8.92 28.56
C ILE A 149 25.84 -7.83 29.62
N SER A 150 24.63 -7.29 29.77
CA SER A 150 24.35 -6.24 30.74
C SER A 150 24.51 -6.73 32.18
N PHE A 151 24.13 -7.98 32.46
CA PHE A 151 24.31 -8.60 33.76
C PHE A 151 25.79 -8.73 34.12
N TRP A 152 26.61 -9.27 33.21
CA TRP A 152 28.04 -9.46 33.45
C TRP A 152 28.84 -8.16 33.52
N THR A 153 28.48 -7.15 32.72
CA THR A 153 29.26 -5.91 32.62
C THR A 153 28.80 -4.84 33.59
N LEU A 154 27.48 -4.61 33.68
CA LEU A 154 26.89 -3.49 34.41
C LEU A 154 26.17 -3.93 35.69
N HIS A 155 26.06 -5.25 35.95
CA HIS A 155 25.35 -5.81 37.10
C HIS A 155 23.91 -5.26 37.22
N ILE A 156 23.28 -5.02 36.08
CA ILE A 156 21.91 -4.50 35.98
C ILE A 156 20.93 -5.67 36.06
N ASP A 157 19.82 -5.47 36.78
CA ASP A 157 18.74 -6.45 36.85
C ASP A 157 18.19 -6.79 35.45
N PRO A 158 17.77 -8.05 35.20
CA PRO A 158 17.32 -8.49 33.88
C PRO A 158 16.12 -7.70 33.35
N LEU A 159 15.22 -7.27 34.23
CA LEU A 159 14.07 -6.42 33.85
C LEU A 159 14.51 -5.03 33.37
N LEU A 160 15.46 -4.41 34.07
CA LEU A 160 15.97 -3.09 33.71
C LEU A 160 16.85 -3.17 32.44
N SER A 161 17.57 -4.28 32.26
CA SER A 161 18.33 -4.56 31.05
C SER A 161 17.43 -4.69 29.82
N ILE A 162 16.28 -5.36 29.92
CA ILE A 162 15.33 -5.44 28.79
C ILE A 162 14.82 -4.03 28.41
N LEU A 163 14.50 -3.20 29.41
CA LEU A 163 13.96 -1.86 29.18
C LEU A 163 15.00 -0.91 28.57
N LEU A 164 16.25 -0.94 29.06
CA LEU A 164 17.36 -0.17 28.48
C LEU A 164 17.83 -0.73 27.13
N GLY A 165 17.64 -2.03 26.93
CA GLY A 165 18.08 -2.78 25.76
C GLY A 165 17.19 -2.64 24.53
N VAL A 166 15.99 -2.08 24.65
CA VAL A 166 15.02 -1.96 23.54
C VAL A 166 15.67 -1.31 22.30
N VAL A 167 16.42 -0.22 22.49
CA VAL A 167 17.04 0.52 21.40
C VAL A 167 18.19 -0.26 20.75
N PRO A 168 19.24 -0.70 21.47
CA PRO A 168 20.33 -1.45 20.85
C PRO A 168 19.86 -2.80 20.26
N VAL A 169 18.90 -3.46 20.91
CA VAL A 169 18.34 -4.72 20.41
C VAL A 169 17.50 -4.51 19.16
N TYR A 170 16.76 -3.41 19.04
CA TYR A 170 16.05 -3.09 17.80
C TYR A 170 17.00 -2.96 16.61
N PHE A 171 18.10 -2.22 16.76
CA PHE A 171 19.10 -2.07 15.70
C PHE A 171 19.81 -3.39 15.38
N PHE A 172 20.14 -4.19 16.41
CA PHE A 172 20.69 -5.52 16.20
C PHE A 172 19.71 -6.44 15.48
N ALA A 173 18.45 -6.45 15.89
CA ALA A 173 17.41 -7.27 15.29
C ALA A 173 17.16 -6.86 13.83
N ASP A 174 17.15 -5.56 13.52
CA ASP A 174 17.02 -5.07 12.15
C ASP A 174 18.23 -5.46 11.30
N PHE A 175 19.45 -5.25 11.79
CA PHE A 175 20.68 -5.66 11.10
C PHE A 175 20.74 -7.17 10.87
N PHE A 176 20.54 -7.96 11.91
CA PHE A 176 20.57 -9.42 11.86
C PHE A 176 19.50 -9.95 10.91
N THR A 177 18.27 -9.45 11.03
CA THR A 177 17.15 -9.92 10.20
C THR A 177 17.36 -9.52 8.75
N THR A 178 17.67 -8.26 8.45
CA THR A 178 17.75 -7.75 7.07
C THR A 178 19.02 -8.12 6.31
N LYS A 179 20.11 -8.48 7.02
CA LYS A 179 21.41 -8.80 6.39
C LYS A 179 21.78 -10.28 6.44
N ILE A 180 21.43 -10.97 7.53
CA ILE A 180 21.89 -12.34 7.77
C ILE A 180 20.75 -13.32 7.58
N PHE A 181 19.64 -13.15 8.30
CA PHE A 181 18.58 -14.14 8.34
C PHE A 181 17.69 -14.11 7.10
N ALA A 182 17.19 -12.93 6.75
CA ALA A 182 16.21 -12.70 5.70
C ALA A 182 16.60 -11.45 4.90
N GLN A 183 17.35 -11.63 3.82
CA GLN A 183 17.88 -10.50 3.03
C GLN A 183 16.74 -9.79 2.29
N GLN A 184 16.55 -8.50 2.64
CA GLN A 184 15.49 -7.62 2.12
C GLN A 184 14.09 -8.27 2.08
N PRO A 185 13.52 -8.61 3.25
CA PRO A 185 12.30 -9.39 3.32
C PRO A 185 11.08 -8.55 2.98
N LEU A 186 10.22 -9.09 2.15
CA LEU A 186 8.92 -8.54 1.83
C LEU A 186 7.92 -9.70 1.69
N VAL A 187 6.99 -9.80 2.64
CA VAL A 187 5.89 -10.76 2.56
C VAL A 187 4.68 -10.05 1.97
N VAL A 188 4.12 -10.60 0.91
CA VAL A 188 2.88 -10.10 0.31
C VAL A 188 1.80 -11.17 0.30
N THR A 189 0.56 -10.73 0.39
CA THR A 189 -0.65 -11.55 0.27
C THR A 189 -1.43 -11.09 -0.96
N SER A 190 -1.99 -12.05 -1.70
CA SER A 190 -2.94 -11.73 -2.77
C SER A 190 -3.96 -12.85 -2.93
N PRO A 191 -5.18 -12.57 -3.41
CA PRO A 191 -6.08 -13.60 -3.88
C PRO A 191 -5.60 -14.13 -5.23
N CYS A 192 -5.63 -15.45 -5.41
CA CYS A 192 -5.34 -16.06 -6.70
C CYS A 192 -6.36 -15.58 -7.76
N PRO A 193 -5.90 -15.16 -8.96
CA PRO A 193 -6.79 -14.60 -9.98
C PRO A 193 -7.84 -15.57 -10.53
N LYS A 194 -7.63 -16.89 -10.42
CA LYS A 194 -8.58 -17.90 -10.90
C LYS A 194 -9.54 -18.43 -9.84
N CYS A 195 -9.03 -18.78 -8.66
CA CYS A 195 -9.82 -19.45 -7.62
C CYS A 195 -10.09 -18.58 -6.39
N SER A 196 -9.63 -17.33 -6.36
CA SER A 196 -9.73 -16.40 -5.22
C SER A 196 -9.11 -16.89 -3.91
N ALA A 197 -8.41 -18.03 -3.90
CA ALA A 197 -7.71 -18.54 -2.73
C ALA A 197 -6.57 -17.60 -2.34
N LEU A 198 -6.45 -17.30 -1.05
CA LEU A 198 -5.44 -16.40 -0.53
C LEU A 198 -4.06 -17.07 -0.55
N ILE A 199 -3.13 -16.48 -1.29
CA ILE A 199 -1.75 -16.94 -1.42
C ILE A 199 -0.82 -15.92 -0.78
N THR A 200 0.27 -16.41 -0.21
CA THR A 200 1.32 -15.58 0.38
C THR A 200 2.63 -15.83 -0.33
N VAL A 201 3.23 -14.78 -0.86
CA VAL A 201 4.50 -14.82 -1.55
C VAL A 201 5.53 -14.11 -0.68
N TYR A 202 6.67 -14.77 -0.48
CA TYR A 202 7.81 -14.22 0.22
C TYR A 202 8.86 -13.80 -0.80
N PHE A 203 9.23 -12.52 -0.77
CA PHE A 203 10.37 -11.98 -1.50
C PHE A 203 11.51 -11.74 -0.53
N GLY A 204 12.64 -12.38 -0.78
CA GLY A 204 13.85 -12.27 0.02
C GLY A 204 14.63 -13.56 -0.04
N ASP A 205 15.87 -13.53 0.44
CA ASP A 205 16.69 -14.73 0.56
C ASP A 205 16.80 -15.13 2.03
N LEU A 206 16.58 -16.42 2.32
CA LEU A 206 16.71 -16.99 3.65
C LEU A 206 18.12 -17.55 3.78
N LEU A 207 18.94 -16.98 4.68
CA LEU A 207 20.32 -17.42 4.93
C LEU A 207 21.19 -17.54 3.66
N SER A 208 20.95 -16.68 2.66
CA SER A 208 21.64 -16.72 1.36
C SER A 208 21.47 -18.04 0.58
N VAL A 209 20.51 -18.91 0.91
CA VAL A 209 20.40 -20.23 0.29
C VAL A 209 20.08 -20.14 -1.21
N GLN A 210 19.33 -19.12 -1.63
CA GLN A 210 18.99 -18.94 -3.05
C GLN A 210 20.17 -18.39 -3.86
N THR A 211 21.08 -17.66 -3.23
CA THR A 211 22.24 -17.05 -3.86
C THR A 211 23.49 -17.94 -3.83
N GLU A 212 23.62 -18.80 -2.82
CA GLU A 212 24.71 -19.78 -2.69
C GLU A 212 24.44 -21.08 -3.47
N ALA A 213 23.18 -21.37 -3.82
CA ALA A 213 22.87 -22.39 -4.81
C ALA A 213 23.47 -21.98 -6.17
N TRP A 214 24.14 -22.90 -6.85
CA TRP A 214 24.73 -22.75 -8.20
C TRP A 214 23.66 -22.53 -9.30
N ILE A 215 22.86 -21.46 -9.16
CA ILE A 215 21.96 -20.97 -10.18
C ILE A 215 22.80 -20.03 -11.05
N PRO A 216 23.08 -20.37 -12.32
CA PRO A 216 24.09 -19.69 -13.14
C PRO A 216 23.74 -18.22 -13.50
N LYS A 217 22.62 -17.69 -13.00
CA LYS A 217 22.16 -16.30 -13.15
C LYS A 217 21.22 -15.88 -12.00
N ALA A 218 21.56 -16.16 -10.74
CA ALA A 218 20.86 -15.51 -9.64
C ALA A 218 21.14 -14.00 -9.71
N ALA A 219 20.18 -13.21 -10.20
CA ALA A 219 20.18 -11.77 -9.93
C ALA A 219 20.26 -11.63 -8.41
N GLY A 220 21.22 -10.84 -7.91
CA GLY A 220 21.45 -10.69 -6.48
C GLY A 220 20.14 -10.44 -5.71
N PRO A 221 20.07 -10.83 -4.44
CA PRO A 221 18.83 -10.76 -3.69
C PRO A 221 18.44 -9.29 -3.52
N PRO A 222 17.16 -8.93 -3.73
CA PRO A 222 16.02 -9.80 -4.01
C PRO A 222 15.77 -9.99 -5.52
N MET A 223 15.34 -11.19 -5.92
CA MET A 223 14.83 -11.41 -7.28
C MET A 223 13.55 -10.58 -7.50
N PRO A 224 13.44 -9.85 -8.62
CA PRO A 224 12.26 -9.03 -8.89
C PRO A 224 11.01 -9.87 -9.18
N GLN A 225 11.19 -11.08 -9.72
CA GLN A 225 10.11 -11.99 -10.07
C GLN A 225 10.32 -13.36 -9.44
N ILE A 226 9.24 -13.93 -8.90
CA ILE A 226 9.23 -15.26 -8.30
C ILE A 226 8.04 -16.05 -8.85
N GLU A 227 8.27 -17.31 -9.19
CA GLU A 227 7.21 -18.24 -9.56
C GLU A 227 6.57 -18.82 -8.29
N ALA A 228 5.25 -18.69 -8.17
CA ALA A 228 4.46 -19.20 -7.07
C ALA A 228 3.39 -20.17 -7.59
N ILE A 229 3.23 -21.32 -6.94
CA ILE A 229 2.19 -22.29 -7.27
C ILE A 229 1.02 -22.10 -6.32
N CYS A 230 -0.16 -21.93 -6.87
CA CYS A 230 -1.41 -21.85 -6.12
C CYS A 230 -1.73 -23.20 -5.44
N GLY A 231 -1.84 -23.24 -4.11
CA GLY A 231 -2.11 -24.49 -3.38
C GLY A 231 -3.47 -25.15 -3.71
N SER A 232 -4.47 -24.35 -4.06
CA SER A 232 -5.82 -24.84 -4.40
C SER A 232 -5.96 -25.22 -5.87
N CYS A 233 -5.49 -24.36 -6.77
CA CYS A 233 -5.68 -24.47 -8.21
C CYS A 233 -4.48 -25.07 -8.98
N LYS A 234 -3.35 -25.28 -8.30
CA LYS A 234 -2.07 -25.78 -8.86
C LYS A 234 -1.52 -25.01 -10.05
N GLU A 235 -2.02 -23.81 -10.28
CA GLU A 235 -1.54 -22.95 -11.34
C GLU A 235 -0.26 -22.21 -10.95
N THR A 236 0.63 -22.10 -11.91
CA THR A 236 1.88 -21.33 -11.83
C THR A 236 1.58 -19.85 -12.08
N LEU A 237 1.95 -19.03 -11.11
CA LEU A 237 1.79 -17.59 -11.11
C LEU A 237 3.16 -16.93 -11.06
N ILE A 238 3.33 -15.80 -11.73
CA ILE A 238 4.53 -14.97 -11.63
C ILE A 238 4.18 -13.78 -10.73
N ALA A 239 4.85 -13.68 -9.60
CA ALA A 239 4.74 -12.57 -8.67
C ALA A 239 5.88 -11.58 -8.91
N ASP A 240 5.55 -10.34 -9.21
CA ASP A 240 6.49 -9.25 -9.48
C ASP A 240 6.53 -8.26 -8.30
N ARG A 241 7.68 -8.19 -7.64
CA ARG A 241 7.94 -7.33 -6.48
C ARG A 241 7.90 -5.85 -6.85
N ASP A 242 8.43 -5.46 -7.99
CA ASP A 242 8.61 -4.06 -8.35
C ASP A 242 7.29 -3.43 -8.76
N ASN A 243 6.42 -4.19 -9.42
CA ASN A 243 5.10 -3.73 -9.85
C ASN A 243 3.98 -4.02 -8.84
N MET A 244 4.26 -4.82 -7.79
CA MET A 244 3.30 -5.29 -6.80
C MET A 244 2.10 -6.01 -7.45
N ILE A 245 2.36 -6.82 -8.48
CA ILE A 245 1.34 -7.57 -9.24
C ILE A 245 1.70 -9.05 -9.24
N ILE A 246 0.67 -9.90 -9.20
CA ILE A 246 0.78 -11.30 -9.55
C ILE A 246 0.00 -11.59 -10.83
N ALA A 247 0.58 -12.39 -11.73
CA ALA A 247 0.02 -12.70 -13.04
C ALA A 247 0.03 -14.21 -13.33
N THR A 248 -0.95 -14.70 -14.08
CA THR A 248 -0.90 -16.06 -14.66
C THR A 248 0.06 -16.10 -15.84
N LEU A 249 0.58 -17.29 -16.17
CA LEU A 249 1.32 -17.47 -17.41
C LEU A 249 0.41 -17.22 -18.63
N PRO A 250 0.94 -16.68 -19.74
CA PRO A 250 0.19 -16.57 -20.98
C PRO A 250 -0.21 -17.96 -21.46
N MET A 251 -1.44 -18.11 -21.98
CA MET A 251 -1.84 -19.37 -22.60
C MET A 251 -0.96 -19.61 -23.82
N LYS A 252 -0.31 -20.79 -23.89
CA LYS A 252 0.30 -21.23 -25.15
C LYS A 252 -0.83 -21.41 -26.15
N LYS A 253 -0.85 -20.56 -27.19
CA LYS A 253 -1.69 -20.77 -28.38
C LYS A 253 -1.29 -22.06 -29.08
#